data_AF-A0A660NR00-F1
#
_entry.id   AF-A0A660NR00-F1
#
_cell.length_a   1.000
_cell.length_b   1.000
_cell.length_c   1.000
_cell.angle_alpha   90.00
_cell.angle_beta   90.00
_cell.angle_gamma   90.00
#
_symmetry.space_group_name_H-M   'P 1'
#
loop_
_entity.id
_entity.type
_entity.pdbx_description
1 polymer ?
#
loop_
_entity_poly.entity_id
_entity_poly.type
_entity_poly.pdbx_seq_one_letter_code
_entity_poly.pdbx_strand_id
1 'polypeptide(L)'
;MEVRTNIITHSKDLPELCKGSFFHSNNLFCMLEQTPRLRPCMVVAIDEKGGVVGQILAQIRVKRRFLCINFTRRARIYGEGCYKDYIDYIEKGKLFDIMMNTLVAHLLRHRCFHIELSDISKKMFGY
;
A
#
# COMPACT_ATOMS: atom_id res chain seq x y z
N MET A 1 7.65 -2.43 -18.96
CA MET A 1 8.61 -2.11 -17.89
C MET A 1 8.65 -3.29 -16.94
N GLU A 2 9.81 -3.92 -16.76
CA GLU A 2 9.97 -4.94 -15.72
C GLU A 2 10.11 -4.22 -14.38
N VAL A 3 9.28 -4.60 -13.41
CA VAL A 3 9.25 -3.97 -12.09
C VAL A 3 9.22 -5.03 -11.01
N ARG A 4 10.00 -4.80 -9.95
CA ARG A 4 9.99 -5.64 -8.77
C ARG A 4 9.17 -4.97 -7.68
N THR A 5 8.24 -5.70 -7.07
CA THR A 5 7.49 -5.21 -5.91
C THR A 5 8.11 -5.67 -4.60
N ASN A 6 8.24 -4.74 -3.67
CA ASN A 6 8.69 -5.01 -2.30
C ASN A 6 7.64 -4.54 -1.29
N ILE A 7 7.53 -5.26 -0.19
CA ILE A 7 6.59 -4.96 0.90
C ILE A 7 7.37 -4.47 2.10
N ILE A 8 6.95 -3.33 2.63
CA ILE A 8 7.61 -2.61 3.72
C ILE A 8 6.62 -2.45 4.86
N THR A 9 7.00 -2.96 6.03
CA THR A 9 6.17 -2.92 7.24
C THR A 9 6.77 -2.08 8.36
N HIS A 10 7.99 -1.57 8.19
CA HIS A 10 8.70 -0.73 9.14
C HIS A 10 9.22 0.54 8.49
N SER A 11 9.14 1.66 9.22
CA SER A 11 9.56 2.97 8.68
C SER A 11 11.04 3.03 8.35
N LYS A 12 11.87 2.28 9.09
CA LYS A 12 13.33 2.20 8.90
C LYS A 12 13.73 1.64 7.53
N ASP A 13 12.87 0.84 6.92
CA ASP A 13 13.13 0.14 5.67
C ASP A 13 12.51 0.89 4.47
N LEU A 14 11.96 2.10 4.68
CA LEU A 14 11.34 2.89 3.61
C LEU A 14 12.42 3.47 2.67
N PRO A 15 12.33 3.19 1.35
CA PRO A 15 13.16 3.83 0.35
C PRO A 15 12.72 5.28 0.12
N GLU A 16 13.46 5.99 -0.74
CA GLU A 16 13.01 7.29 -1.22
C GLU A 16 11.71 7.14 -2.03
N LEU A 17 10.62 7.68 -1.48
CA LEU A 17 9.28 7.55 -2.01
C LEU A 17 8.98 8.55 -3.13
N CYS A 18 8.02 8.22 -3.99
CA CYS A 18 7.41 9.15 -4.93
C CYS A 18 6.81 10.34 -4.19
N LYS A 19 7.04 11.55 -4.70
CA LYS A 19 6.39 12.77 -4.22
C LYS A 19 4.94 12.77 -4.70
N GLY A 20 4.01 13.15 -3.83
CA GLY A 20 2.58 13.12 -4.17
C GLY A 20 1.67 13.20 -2.95
N SER A 21 0.59 12.42 -2.97
CA SER A 21 -0.47 12.42 -1.97
C SER A 21 0.04 12.11 -0.56
N PHE A 22 -0.48 12.85 0.43
CA PHE A 22 -0.23 12.58 1.85
C PHE A 22 -0.58 11.13 2.25
N PHE A 23 -1.59 10.54 1.60
CA PHE A 23 -2.07 9.18 1.88
C PHE A 23 -1.03 8.09 1.59
N HIS A 24 0.04 8.42 0.87
CA HIS A 24 1.14 7.50 0.56
C HIS A 24 2.49 8.05 1.01
N SER A 25 2.49 8.98 1.98
CA SER A 25 3.70 9.62 2.48
C SER A 25 4.39 8.82 3.59
N ASN A 26 5.70 9.07 3.75
CA ASN A 26 6.46 8.57 4.90
C ASN A 26 5.88 9.07 6.24
N ASN A 27 5.39 10.31 6.27
CA ASN A 27 4.79 10.88 7.49
C ASN A 27 3.58 10.09 7.96
N LEU A 28 2.64 9.79 7.06
CA LEU A 28 1.47 8.97 7.40
C LEU A 28 1.90 7.56 7.81
N PHE A 29 2.88 6.97 7.13
CA PHE A 29 3.43 5.66 7.51
C PHE A 29 3.92 5.68 8.97
N CYS A 30 4.78 6.65 9.32
CA CYS A 30 5.32 6.79 10.67
C CYS A 30 4.22 6.99 11.73
N MET A 31 3.23 7.84 11.44
CA MET A 31 2.09 8.05 12.34
C MET A 31 1.28 6.76 12.57
N LEU A 32 1.03 6.00 11.51
CA LEU A 32 0.32 4.71 11.60
C LEU A 32 1.13 3.67 12.37
N GLU A 33 2.45 3.64 12.23
CA GLU A 33 3.34 2.73 12.97
C GLU A 33 3.31 3.01 14.48
N GLN A 34 3.30 4.28 14.86
CA GLN A 34 3.26 4.71 16.26
C GLN A 34 1.88 4.57 16.90
N THR A 35 0.81 4.45 16.11
CA THR A 35 -0.56 4.40 16.63
C THR A 35 -0.90 3.00 17.14
N PRO A 36 -1.39 2.85 18.40
CA PRO A 36 -1.80 1.56 18.92
C PRO A 36 -2.82 0.85 18.03
N ARG A 37 -2.60 -0.44 17.78
CA ARG A 37 -3.48 -1.32 16.99
C ARG A 37 -3.52 -1.02 15.49
N LEU A 38 -2.72 -0.08 14.99
CA LEU A 38 -2.50 0.13 13.57
C LEU A 38 -1.16 -0.46 13.16
N ARG A 39 -1.10 -0.97 11.94
CA ARG A 39 0.11 -1.49 11.31
C ARG A 39 0.12 -1.00 9.87
N PRO A 40 1.05 -0.11 9.48
CA PRO A 40 1.21 0.26 8.08
C PRO A 40 1.82 -0.91 7.30
N CYS A 41 1.45 -1.02 6.03
CA CYS A 41 2.03 -1.94 5.08
C CYS A 41 2.08 -1.21 3.74
N MET A 42 3.29 -0.91 3.26
CA MET A 42 3.51 -0.21 2.00
C MET A 42 4.06 -1.17 0.98
N VAL A 43 3.47 -1.18 -0.21
CA VAL A 43 4.07 -1.83 -1.39
C VAL A 43 4.73 -0.75 -2.22
N VAL A 44 5.97 -1.00 -2.63
CA VAL A 44 6.73 -0.16 -3.54
C VAL A 44 7.04 -0.96 -4.80
N ALA A 45 6.88 -0.34 -5.96
CA ALA A 45 7.35 -0.85 -7.24
C ALA A 45 8.71 -0.20 -7.56
N ILE A 46 9.71 -1.03 -7.80
CA ILE A 46 11.10 -0.63 -8.05
C ILE A 46 11.44 -1.00 -9.49
N ASP A 47 12.05 -0.06 -10.21
CA ASP A 47 12.56 -0.28 -11.56
C ASP A 47 13.91 -1.01 -11.58
N GLU A 48 14.38 -1.38 -12.77
CA GLU A 48 15.68 -2.02 -12.96
C GLU A 48 16.87 -1.19 -12.46
N LYS A 49 16.70 0.14 -12.37
CA LYS A 49 17.72 1.08 -11.88
C LYS A 49 17.70 1.22 -10.35
N GLY A 50 16.80 0.52 -9.66
CA GLY A 50 16.64 0.57 -8.21
C GLY A 50 15.79 1.75 -7.71
N GLY A 51 15.17 2.52 -8.60
CA GLY A 51 14.32 3.66 -8.27
C GLY A 51 12.88 3.25 -8.00
N VAL A 52 12.25 3.87 -7.00
CA VAL A 52 10.81 3.69 -6.73
C VAL A 52 10.00 4.45 -7.79
N VAL A 53 9.16 3.71 -8.53
CA VAL A 53 8.31 4.24 -9.60
C VAL A 53 6.84 4.30 -9.23
N GLY A 54 6.44 3.55 -8.21
CA GLY A 54 5.09 3.50 -7.68
C GLY A 54 5.07 3.04 -6.24
N GLN A 55 4.07 3.49 -5.46
CA GLN A 55 3.85 3.00 -4.11
C GLN A 55 2.36 3.04 -3.70
N ILE A 56 1.94 2.08 -2.87
CA ILE A 56 0.60 2.02 -2.29
C ILE A 56 0.74 1.75 -0.78
N LEU A 57 0.02 2.51 0.04
CA LEU A 57 0.00 2.35 1.49
C LEU A 57 -1.32 1.74 1.95
N ALA A 58 -1.23 0.64 2.69
CA ALA A 58 -2.33 0.04 3.43
C ALA A 58 -2.19 0.31 4.93
N GLN A 59 -3.31 0.68 5.54
CA GLN A 59 -3.49 0.75 6.98
C GLN A 59 -4.16 -0.54 7.45
N ILE A 60 -3.47 -1.35 8.25
CA ILE A 60 -4.04 -2.56 8.85
C ILE A 60 -4.44 -2.25 10.29
N ARG A 61 -5.72 -2.34 10.59
CA ARG A 61 -6.26 -2.22 11.95
C ARG A 61 -6.45 -3.60 12.56
N VAL A 62 -5.84 -3.83 13.72
CA VAL A 62 -5.95 -5.07 14.47
C VAL A 62 -6.91 -4.87 15.64
N LYS A 63 -8.09 -5.49 15.60
CA LYS A 63 -9.01 -5.47 16.74
C LYS A 63 -8.65 -6.62 17.69
N ARG A 64 -8.39 -6.27 18.95
CA ARG A 64 -8.35 -7.23 20.06
C ARG A 64 -9.74 -7.29 20.68
N ARG A 65 -10.36 -8.47 20.68
CA ARG A 65 -11.58 -8.72 21.47
C ARG A 65 -11.18 -9.31 22.82
N PHE A 66 -11.89 -8.91 23.86
CA PHE A 66 -11.63 -9.24 25.27
C PHE A 66 -12.01 -10.69 25.56
N LEU A 67 -11.33 -11.67 24.95
CA LEU A 67 -11.31 -13.10 25.34
C LEU A 67 -10.38 -13.95 24.44
N CYS A 68 -9.20 -13.46 24.04
CA CYS A 68 -8.13 -14.19 23.32
C CYS A 68 -8.45 -15.00 22.03
N ILE A 69 -9.70 -15.13 21.57
CA ILE A 69 -10.06 -16.17 20.59
C ILE A 69 -10.11 -15.64 19.15
N ASN A 70 -10.46 -14.36 18.91
CA ASN A 70 -10.59 -13.84 17.54
C ASN A 70 -9.90 -12.48 17.33
N PHE A 71 -8.74 -12.48 16.68
CA PHE A 71 -8.11 -11.28 16.13
C PHE A 71 -8.68 -11.02 14.74
N THR A 72 -9.45 -9.93 14.58
CA THR A 72 -9.87 -9.48 13.24
C THR A 72 -8.93 -8.38 12.74
N ARG A 73 -8.44 -8.57 11.52
CA ARG A 73 -7.63 -7.59 10.80
C ARG A 73 -8.48 -6.99 9.69
N ARG A 74 -8.50 -5.65 9.61
CA ARG A 74 -9.11 -4.88 8.53
C ARG A 74 -8.03 -4.04 7.89
N ALA A 75 -7.83 -4.20 6.59
CA ALA A 75 -6.98 -3.33 5.79
C ALA A 75 -7.82 -2.24 5.16
N ARG A 76 -7.29 -1.02 5.15
CA ARG A 76 -7.83 0.11 4.41
C ARG A 76 -6.74 0.68 3.53
N ILE A 77 -7.02 0.84 2.25
CA ILE A 77 -6.14 1.42 1.25
C ILE A 77 -6.83 2.69 0.76
N TYR A 78 -6.14 3.82 0.82
CA TYR A 78 -6.67 5.10 0.38
C TYR A 78 -6.09 5.45 -0.97
N GLY A 79 -6.93 5.82 -1.93
CA GLY A 79 -6.51 6.20 -3.27
C GLY A 79 -5.85 5.08 -4.07
N GLU A 80 -5.17 5.50 -5.12
CA GLU A 80 -4.62 4.64 -6.17
C GLU A 80 -3.11 4.44 -6.04
N GLY A 81 -2.48 5.01 -5.01
CA GLY A 81 -1.03 5.07 -4.88
C GLY A 81 -0.42 6.40 -5.32
N CYS A 82 0.90 6.47 -5.28
CA CYS A 82 1.70 7.56 -5.84
C CYS A 82 2.69 7.01 -6.85
N TYR A 83 2.84 7.70 -7.97
CA TYR A 83 3.64 7.28 -9.11
C TYR A 83 4.56 8.43 -9.53
N LYS A 84 5.67 8.13 -10.20
CA LYS A 84 6.50 9.18 -10.82
C LYS A 84 5.76 9.87 -11.96
N ASP A 85 6.06 11.16 -12.15
CA ASP A 85 5.35 12.02 -13.11
C ASP A 85 5.50 11.56 -14.57
N TYR A 86 6.65 10.94 -14.91
CA TYR A 86 6.93 10.44 -16.25
C TYR A 86 6.20 9.14 -16.60
N ILE A 87 5.53 8.49 -15.64
CA ILE A 87 4.76 7.26 -15.90
C ILE A 87 3.42 7.65 -16.53
N ASP A 88 3.15 7.08 -17.69
CA ASP A 88 1.91 7.32 -18.41
C ASP A 88 0.70 6.68 -17.70
N TYR A 89 -0.50 6.95 -18.20
CA TYR A 89 -1.73 6.46 -17.60
C TYR A 89 -1.91 4.94 -17.70
N ILE A 90 -1.49 4.34 -18.82
CA ILE A 90 -1.66 2.90 -19.08
C ILE A 90 -0.69 2.11 -18.20
N GLU A 91 0.54 2.60 -18.06
CA GLU A 91 1.56 2.08 -17.17
C GLU A 91 1.18 2.24 -15.71
N LYS A 92 0.58 3.37 -15.31
CA LYS A 92 0.01 3.54 -13.95
C LYS A 92 -1.00 2.44 -13.63
N GLY A 93 -1.91 2.14 -14.55
CA GLY A 93 -2.88 1.04 -14.38
C GLY A 93 -2.20 -0.32 -14.18
N LYS A 94 -1.19 -0.64 -15.03
CA LYS A 94 -0.42 -1.88 -14.89
C LYS A 94 0.35 -1.95 -13.56
N LEU A 95 0.99 -0.86 -13.15
CA LEU A 95 1.71 -0.77 -11.88
C LEU A 95 0.76 -0.92 -10.70
N PHE A 96 -0.41 -0.28 -10.76
CA PHE A 96 -1.46 -0.43 -9.76
C PHE A 96 -1.85 -1.90 -9.61
N ASP A 97 -2.14 -2.60 -10.70
CA ASP A 97 -2.52 -4.01 -10.68
C ASP A 97 -1.44 -4.88 -10.05
N ILE A 98 -0.18 -4.69 -10.46
CA ILE A 98 0.96 -5.45 -9.93
C ILE A 98 1.14 -5.19 -8.42
N MET A 99 1.10 -3.93 -7.99
CA MET A 99 1.25 -3.57 -6.57
C MET A 99 0.06 -4.03 -5.74
N MET A 100 -1.16 -3.92 -6.25
CA MET A 100 -2.37 -4.34 -5.58
C MET A 100 -2.42 -5.85 -5.40
N ASN A 101 -2.08 -6.63 -6.43
CA ASN A 101 -1.97 -8.08 -6.34
C ASN A 101 -0.93 -8.51 -5.28
N THR A 102 0.23 -7.84 -5.27
CA THR A 102 1.28 -8.07 -4.27
C THR A 102 0.77 -7.77 -2.84
N LEU A 103 0.10 -6.63 -2.68
CA LEU A 103 -0.44 -6.18 -1.40
C LEU A 103 -1.52 -7.13 -0.88
N VAL A 104 -2.49 -7.50 -1.71
CA VAL A 104 -3.58 -8.41 -1.36
C VAL A 104 -3.03 -9.78 -0.97
N ALA A 105 -2.09 -10.34 -1.73
CA ALA A 105 -1.45 -11.61 -1.41
C ALA A 105 -0.80 -11.59 -0.02
N HIS A 106 -0.11 -10.50 0.32
CA HIS A 106 0.46 -10.32 1.65
C HIS A 106 -0.61 -10.19 2.74
N LEU A 107 -1.64 -9.37 2.53
CA LEU A 107 -2.74 -9.20 3.48
C LEU A 107 -3.44 -10.53 3.79
N LEU A 108 -3.72 -11.34 2.77
CA LEU A 108 -4.33 -12.66 2.91
C LEU A 108 -3.41 -13.62 3.70
N ARG A 109 -2.12 -13.66 3.38
CA ARG A 109 -1.12 -14.46 4.14
C ARG A 109 -1.08 -14.07 5.62
N HIS A 110 -1.35 -12.81 5.93
CA HIS A 110 -1.44 -12.30 7.30
C HIS A 110 -2.86 -12.36 7.90
N ARG A 111 -3.78 -13.16 7.35
CA ARG A 111 -5.17 -13.35 7.84
C ARG A 111 -5.97 -12.04 7.89
N CYS A 112 -5.78 -11.16 6.92
CA CYS A 112 -6.55 -9.92 6.75
C CYS A 112 -7.54 -10.10 5.59
N PHE A 113 -8.75 -10.59 5.92
CA PHE A 113 -9.77 -10.94 4.93
C PHE A 113 -10.75 -9.80 4.61
N HIS A 114 -10.67 -8.69 5.35
CA HIS A 114 -11.49 -7.50 5.08
C HIS A 114 -10.60 -6.38 4.56
N ILE A 115 -10.60 -6.17 3.25
CA ILE A 115 -9.82 -5.13 2.56
C ILE A 115 -10.80 -4.11 1.99
N GLU A 116 -10.60 -2.85 2.35
CA GLU A 116 -11.39 -1.73 1.87
C GLU A 116 -10.50 -0.81 1.04
N LEU A 117 -10.86 -0.56 -0.21
CA LEU A 117 -10.33 0.59 -0.95
C LEU A 117 -11.28 1.77 -0.78
N SER A 118 -10.72 2.94 -0.56
CA SER A 118 -11.44 4.21 -0.47
C SER A 118 -10.81 5.23 -1.43
N ASP A 119 -11.59 6.20 -1.89
CA ASP A 119 -11.10 7.38 -2.60
C ASP A 119 -10.36 7.08 -3.93
N ILE A 120 -10.79 6.02 -4.62
CA ILE A 120 -10.33 5.71 -5.98
C ILE A 120 -10.97 6.70 -6.95
N SER A 121 -10.19 7.27 -7.86
CA SER A 121 -10.72 8.10 -8.93
C SER A 121 -11.47 7.24 -9.94
N LYS A 122 -12.65 7.71 -10.36
CA LYS A 122 -13.57 6.94 -11.22
C LYS A 122 -13.00 6.61 -12.62
N LYS A 123 -11.81 7.11 -12.98
CA LYS A 123 -11.25 7.00 -14.32
C LYS A 123 -10.33 5.79 -14.50
N MET A 124 -9.63 5.31 -13.46
CA MET A 124 -8.56 4.28 -13.61
C MET A 124 -9.01 2.91 -14.14
N PHE A 125 -10.31 2.59 -14.04
CA PHE A 125 -10.90 1.41 -14.66
C PHE A 125 -11.77 1.87 -15.83
N GLY A 126 -11.14 2.18 -16.95
CA GLY A 126 -11.85 2.43 -18.21
C GLY A 126 -12.56 1.15 -18.65
N TYR A 127 -13.88 1.20 -18.71
CA TYR A 127 -14.68 0.31 -19.55
C TYR A 127 -14.50 0.67 -21.02
#